data_AF-A0A8S3F796-F1
#
_entry.id   AF-A0A8S3F796-F1
#
_cell.length_a   1.000
_cell.length_b   1.000
_cell.length_c   1.000
_cell.angle_alpha   90.00
_cell.angle_beta   90.00
_cell.angle_gamma   90.00
#
_symmetry.space_group_name_H-M   'P 1'
#
loop_
_entity.id
_entity.type
_entity.pdbx_description
1 polymer ?
#
loop_
_entity_poly.entity_id
_entity_poly.type
_entity_poly.pdbx_seq_one_letter_code
_entity_poly.pdbx_strand_id
1 'polypeptide(L)'
;MIRGTSSTKPQSHTQPVSRQSHSNSMPHRSSSTALISKEDKDIIRKLFTQRQSLKLSSKKSLTLSELRQVLEAWKEPETFADVIEAKERIVDCFKQRLDSLNLSFLYLSTLPDVFDGMQHVHYLSIDNNYFSEIPRFLT
;
A
#
# COMPACT_ATOMS: atom_id res chain seq x y z
N MET A 1 89.39 16.04 -32.17
CA MET A 1 88.49 16.91 -32.97
C MET A 1 87.10 16.75 -32.36
N ILE A 2 86.59 17.52 -31.40
CA ILE A 2 86.38 18.98 -31.19
C ILE A 2 85.44 19.66 -32.20
N ARG A 3 84.31 20.15 -31.64
CA ARG A 3 83.33 21.20 -32.06
C ARG A 3 82.25 20.81 -33.10
N GLY A 4 81.00 21.29 -33.00
CA GLY A 4 80.45 22.41 -32.22
C GLY A 4 78.92 22.30 -32.02
N THR A 5 78.40 22.77 -30.89
CA THR A 5 77.69 24.07 -30.69
C THR A 5 76.21 24.01 -31.10
N SER A 6 75.24 23.87 -30.19
CA SER A 6 74.68 24.79 -29.18
C SER A 6 73.79 25.92 -29.72
N SER A 7 72.56 25.94 -29.19
CA SER A 7 71.72 27.12 -28.85
C SER A 7 70.89 27.79 -29.96
N THR A 8 69.56 27.80 -29.81
CA THR A 8 68.75 28.97 -29.38
C THR A 8 67.25 28.77 -29.71
N LYS A 9 66.39 29.16 -28.75
CA LYS A 9 64.93 29.38 -28.91
C LYS A 9 64.73 30.88 -29.24
N PRO A 10 63.64 31.31 -29.90
CA PRO A 10 62.50 31.81 -29.11
C PRO A 10 61.10 31.62 -29.72
N GLN A 11 60.10 31.85 -28.85
CA GLN A 11 58.65 31.87 -29.08
C GLN A 11 58.19 32.91 -30.13
N SER A 12 57.09 32.61 -30.82
CA SER A 12 56.01 33.58 -31.03
C SER A 12 54.66 32.89 -31.23
N HIS A 13 53.67 33.39 -30.48
CA HIS A 13 52.27 32.99 -30.45
C HIS A 13 51.52 33.42 -31.72
N THR A 14 50.66 32.55 -32.27
CA THR A 14 49.34 32.97 -32.78
C THR A 14 48.37 31.76 -32.82
N GLN A 15 47.10 32.05 -32.59
CA GLN A 15 46.02 31.20 -32.06
C GLN A 15 45.58 29.99 -32.91
N PRO A 16 44.95 28.96 -32.32
CA PRO A 16 44.05 28.07 -33.05
C PRO A 16 42.58 28.50 -32.91
N VAL A 17 41.94 28.69 -34.06
CA VAL A 17 40.49 28.90 -34.21
C VAL A 17 39.76 27.55 -34.07
N SER A 18 38.67 27.61 -33.32
CA SER A 18 37.74 26.55 -32.93
C SER A 18 37.28 25.60 -34.03
N ARG A 19 37.27 24.28 -33.74
CA ARG A 19 36.35 23.31 -34.36
C ARG A 19 35.79 22.32 -33.32
N GLN A 20 34.54 22.58 -32.95
CA GLN A 20 33.46 21.66 -32.56
C GLN A 20 33.84 20.30 -31.91
N SER A 21 33.73 20.25 -30.58
CA SER A 21 33.50 19.02 -29.84
C SER A 21 32.01 18.66 -29.90
N HIS A 22 31.70 17.51 -30.50
CA HIS A 22 30.39 16.87 -30.39
C HIS A 22 30.18 16.47 -28.93
N SER A 23 29.31 17.18 -28.23
CA SER A 23 28.79 16.70 -26.95
C SER A 23 27.75 15.61 -27.25
N ASN A 24 28.12 14.36 -27.01
CA ASN A 24 27.14 13.29 -26.91
C ASN A 24 26.30 13.56 -25.65
N SER A 25 25.12 14.12 -25.88
CA SER A 25 24.03 14.20 -24.93
C SER A 25 23.67 12.78 -24.48
N MET A 26 24.01 12.44 -23.24
CA MET A 26 23.39 11.31 -22.55
C MET A 26 22.01 11.77 -22.06
N PRO A 27 20.91 11.10 -22.44
CA PRO A 27 19.63 11.38 -21.82
C PRO A 27 19.69 10.89 -20.37
N HIS A 28 19.50 11.84 -19.44
CA HIS A 28 19.13 11.52 -18.08
C HIS A 28 17.93 10.59 -18.12
N ARG A 29 18.09 9.40 -17.55
CA ARG A 29 17.01 8.45 -17.33
C ARG A 29 16.11 9.06 -16.25
N SER A 30 15.18 9.91 -16.66
CA SER A 30 14.16 10.45 -15.77
C SER A 30 13.33 9.28 -15.26
N SER A 31 13.48 8.97 -13.97
CA SER A 31 12.60 8.06 -13.24
C SER A 31 11.16 8.53 -13.40
N SER A 32 10.43 7.90 -14.33
CA SER A 32 8.97 7.97 -14.40
C SER A 32 8.40 7.18 -13.24
N THR A 33 8.38 7.80 -12.07
CA THR A 33 7.55 7.33 -10.96
C THR A 33 6.69 8.49 -10.49
N ALA A 34 5.37 8.29 -10.60
CA ALA A 34 4.29 9.09 -10.02
C ALA A 34 3.66 10.18 -10.90
N LEU A 35 2.91 9.75 -11.92
CA LEU A 35 1.63 10.40 -12.28
C LEU A 35 0.57 9.30 -12.42
N ILE A 36 0.18 8.72 -11.28
CA ILE A 36 -1.01 7.87 -11.20
C ILE A 36 -2.16 8.81 -10.83
N SER A 37 -3.13 8.98 -11.73
CA SER A 37 -4.27 9.86 -11.50
C SER A 37 -5.09 9.36 -10.30
N LYS A 38 -5.91 10.24 -9.71
CA LYS A 38 -6.76 9.85 -8.57
C LYS A 38 -7.70 8.70 -8.95
N GLU A 39 -8.17 8.71 -10.20
CA GLU A 39 -9.05 7.69 -10.78
C GLU A 39 -8.33 6.34 -10.94
N ASP A 40 -7.07 6.34 -11.38
CA ASP A 40 -6.25 5.12 -11.43
C ASP A 40 -6.04 4.51 -10.04
N LYS A 41 -5.85 5.33 -9.00
CA LYS A 41 -5.73 4.84 -7.61
C LYS A 41 -7.02 4.18 -7.15
N ASP A 42 -8.17 4.73 -7.51
CA ASP A 42 -9.46 4.17 -7.14
C ASP A 42 -9.77 2.87 -7.91
N ILE A 43 -9.38 2.79 -9.18
CA ILE A 43 -9.44 1.55 -9.97
C ILE A 43 -8.52 0.49 -9.36
N ILE A 44 -7.28 0.84 -9.00
CA ILE A 44 -6.34 -0.07 -8.35
C ILE A 44 -6.89 -0.58 -7.02
N ARG A 45 -7.48 0.31 -6.19
CA ARG A 45 -8.16 -0.09 -4.96
C ARG A 45 -9.31 -1.05 -5.24
N LYS A 46 -10.17 -0.72 -6.20
CA LYS A 46 -11.36 -1.52 -6.53
C LYS A 46 -10.98 -2.90 -7.08
N LEU A 47 -9.97 -2.97 -7.95
CA LEU A 47 -9.43 -4.23 -8.48
C LEU A 47 -8.76 -5.07 -7.38
N PHE A 48 -8.04 -4.42 -6.46
CA PHE A 48 -7.46 -5.10 -5.31
C PHE A 48 -8.56 -5.71 -4.43
N THR A 49 -9.58 -4.93 -4.06
CA THR A 49 -10.72 -5.41 -3.28
C THR A 49 -11.46 -6.54 -3.98
N GLN A 50 -11.77 -6.39 -5.28
CA GLN A 50 -12.47 -7.41 -6.07
C GLN A 50 -11.66 -8.71 -6.16
N ARG A 51 -10.34 -8.63 -6.33
CA ARG A 51 -9.46 -9.80 -6.32
C ARG A 51 -9.45 -10.50 -4.96
N GLN A 52 -9.53 -9.75 -3.86
CA GLN A 52 -9.63 -10.34 -2.52
C GLN A 52 -10.98 -11.06 -2.33
N SER A 53 -12.09 -10.42 -2.72
CA SER A 53 -13.43 -11.04 -2.64
C SER A 53 -13.54 -12.32 -3.49
N LEU A 54 -12.95 -12.34 -4.69
CA LEU A 54 -12.94 -13.53 -5.55
C LEU A 54 -12.13 -14.69 -4.97
N LYS A 55 -11.03 -14.40 -4.25
CA LYS A 55 -10.28 -15.43 -3.51
C LYS A 55 -11.07 -16.01 -2.34
N LEU A 56 -11.85 -15.17 -1.65
CA LEU A 56 -12.66 -15.57 -0.52
C LEU A 56 -13.89 -16.41 -0.94
N SER A 57 -14.51 -16.07 -2.08
CA SER A 57 -15.66 -16.79 -2.64
C SER A 57 -15.30 -18.18 -3.20
N SER A 58 -14.04 -18.41 -3.55
CA SER A 58 -13.52 -19.67 -4.12
C SER A 58 -13.29 -20.77 -3.07
N LYS A 59 -14.32 -21.21 -2.33
CA LYS A 59 -14.30 -22.39 -1.40
C LYS A 59 -13.05 -22.55 -0.52
N LYS A 60 -12.33 -21.46 -0.23
CA LYS A 60 -11.09 -21.46 0.51
C LYS A 60 -11.41 -20.89 1.87
N SER A 61 -11.20 -21.69 2.91
CA SER A 61 -11.29 -21.23 4.30
C SER A 61 -10.49 -19.94 4.43
N LEU A 62 -11.13 -18.88 4.97
CA LEU A 62 -10.45 -17.65 5.35
C LEU A 62 -9.19 -18.02 6.14
N THR A 63 -8.05 -17.42 5.81
CA THR A 63 -6.80 -17.59 6.57
C THR A 63 -6.59 -16.42 7.53
N LEU A 64 -5.79 -16.63 8.59
CA LEU A 64 -5.47 -15.57 9.55
C LEU A 64 -4.81 -14.36 8.87
N SER A 65 -4.00 -14.58 7.84
CA SER A 65 -3.35 -13.52 7.08
C SER A 65 -4.35 -12.70 6.26
N GLU A 66 -5.33 -13.35 5.64
CA GLU A 66 -6.41 -12.68 4.91
C GLU A 66 -7.30 -11.89 5.87
N LEU A 67 -7.65 -12.45 7.02
CA LEU A 67 -8.38 -11.74 8.07
C LEU A 67 -7.64 -10.47 8.49
N ARG A 68 -6.36 -10.58 8.84
CA ARG A 68 -5.54 -9.44 9.24
C ARG A 68 -5.49 -8.38 8.14
N GLN A 69 -5.35 -8.78 6.87
CA GLN A 69 -5.33 -7.85 5.76
C GLN A 69 -6.63 -7.05 5.63
N VAL A 70 -7.79 -7.69 5.79
CA VAL A 70 -9.08 -6.98 5.75
C VAL A 70 -9.22 -6.06 6.96
N LEU A 71 -8.82 -6.51 8.15
CA LEU A 71 -8.82 -5.69 9.35
C LEU A 71 -7.90 -4.47 9.22
N GLU A 72 -6.71 -4.58 8.64
CA GLU A 72 -5.85 -3.42 8.37
C GLU A 72 -6.51 -2.37 7.46
N ALA A 73 -7.34 -2.82 6.51
CA ALA A 73 -8.10 -1.94 5.63
C ALA A 73 -9.34 -1.32 6.31
N TRP A 74 -9.83 -1.91 7.40
CA TRP A 74 -10.98 -1.42 8.13
C TRP A 74 -10.66 -0.12 8.89
N LYS A 75 -11.44 0.91 8.57
CA LYS A 75 -11.37 2.25 9.14
C LYS A 75 -12.76 2.70 9.52
N GLU A 76 -12.91 3.19 10.74
CA GLU A 76 -14.13 3.84 11.18
C GLU A 76 -14.14 5.31 10.75
N PRO A 77 -15.31 5.87 10.41
CA PRO A 77 -15.46 7.29 10.14
C PRO A 77 -15.29 8.15 11.41
N GLU A 78 -15.63 7.61 12.58
CA GLU A 78 -15.59 8.31 13.86
C GLU A 78 -14.22 8.20 14.54
N THR A 79 -13.76 9.29 15.15
CA THR A 79 -12.45 9.36 15.81
C THR A 79 -12.38 8.65 17.15
N PHE A 80 -13.52 8.26 17.72
CA PHE A 80 -13.63 7.69 19.07
C PHE A 80 -13.85 6.18 19.08
N ALA A 81 -13.96 5.56 17.91
CA ALA A 81 -14.21 4.12 17.82
C ALA A 81 -13.00 3.32 18.30
N ASP A 82 -13.24 2.30 19.14
CA ASP A 82 -12.21 1.41 19.68
C ASP A 82 -11.87 0.31 18.68
N VAL A 83 -11.46 0.72 17.47
CA VAL A 83 -11.17 -0.16 16.34
C VAL A 83 -10.02 -1.12 16.63
N ILE A 84 -9.04 -0.69 17.44
CA ILE A 84 -7.91 -1.54 17.82
C ILE A 84 -8.41 -2.73 18.65
N GLU A 85 -9.19 -2.46 19.69
CA GLU A 85 -9.81 -3.48 20.53
C GLU A 85 -10.73 -4.40 19.70
N ALA A 86 -11.54 -3.84 18.81
CA ALA A 86 -12.41 -4.63 17.94
C ALA A 86 -11.61 -5.60 17.06
N LYS A 87 -10.50 -5.13 16.48
CA LYS A 87 -9.60 -5.98 15.66
C LYS A 87 -9.00 -7.11 16.48
N GLU A 88 -8.56 -6.84 17.70
CA GLU A 88 -8.00 -7.86 18.60
C GLU A 88 -9.04 -8.93 18.92
N ARG A 89 -10.26 -8.54 19.30
CA ARG A 89 -11.37 -9.48 19.58
C ARG A 89 -11.73 -10.34 18.37
N ILE A 90 -11.78 -9.75 17.17
CA ILE A 90 -12.05 -10.50 15.93
C ILE A 90 -10.92 -11.52 15.67
N VAL A 91 -9.67 -11.10 15.80
CA VAL A 91 -8.51 -11.97 15.60
C VAL A 91 -8.49 -13.12 16.59
N ASP A 92 -8.76 -12.86 17.86
CA ASP A 92 -8.74 -13.88 18.90
C ASP A 92 -9.89 -14.84 18.77
N CYS A 93 -11.10 -14.36 18.45
CA CYS A 93 -12.25 -15.19 18.10
C CYS A 93 -11.91 -16.14 16.94
N PHE A 94 -11.36 -15.61 15.85
CA PHE A 94 -10.99 -16.41 14.68
C PHE A 94 -9.90 -17.44 14.99
N LYS A 95 -8.86 -17.05 15.73
CA LYS A 95 -7.73 -17.94 16.10
C LYS A 95 -8.19 -19.09 17.00
N GLN A 96 -9.07 -18.80 17.95
CA GLN A 96 -9.58 -19.78 18.90
C GLN A 96 -10.78 -20.55 18.36
N ARG A 97 -11.30 -20.17 17.19
CA ARG A 97 -12.53 -20.70 16.59
C ARG A 97 -13.71 -20.64 17.56
N LEU A 98 -13.87 -19.49 18.22
CA LEU A 98 -14.98 -19.28 19.15
C LEU A 98 -16.30 -19.18 18.40
N ASP A 99 -17.33 -19.77 18.96
CA ASP A 99 -18.71 -19.67 18.44
C ASP A 99 -19.36 -18.31 18.69
N SER A 100 -18.75 -17.50 19.54
CA SER A 100 -19.28 -16.24 20.04
C SER A 100 -18.24 -15.13 19.92
N LEU A 101 -18.68 -13.97 19.42
CA LEU A 101 -17.88 -12.77 19.25
C LEU A 101 -18.62 -11.58 19.87
N ASN A 102 -17.98 -10.92 20.83
CA ASN A 102 -18.51 -9.74 21.48
C ASN A 102 -17.77 -8.48 21.02
N LEU A 103 -18.47 -7.63 20.25
CA LEU A 103 -18.01 -6.31 19.80
C LEU A 103 -18.82 -5.18 20.47
N SER A 104 -19.46 -5.45 21.59
CA SER A 104 -20.28 -4.48 22.29
C SER A 104 -19.44 -3.42 22.99
N PHE A 105 -20.00 -2.21 23.13
CA PHE A 105 -19.36 -1.07 23.79
C PHE A 105 -18.02 -0.65 23.16
N LEU A 106 -17.92 -0.67 21.82
CA LEU A 106 -16.70 -0.29 21.10
C LEU A 106 -16.88 0.96 20.23
N TYR A 107 -18.01 1.65 20.39
CA TYR A 107 -18.35 2.87 19.66
C TYR A 107 -18.25 2.70 18.14
N LEU A 108 -18.51 1.47 17.65
CA LEU A 108 -18.41 1.13 16.24
C LEU A 108 -19.62 1.65 15.48
N SER A 109 -19.39 2.19 14.29
CA SER A 109 -20.43 2.62 13.35
C SER A 109 -20.45 1.76 12.09
N THR A 110 -19.35 1.07 11.78
CA THR A 110 -19.27 0.08 10.69
C THR A 110 -18.62 -1.21 11.18
N LEU A 111 -18.69 -2.25 10.35
CA LEU A 111 -18.07 -3.54 10.60
C LEU A 111 -17.29 -3.98 9.35
N PRO A 112 -16.18 -4.71 9.51
CA PRO A 112 -15.39 -5.17 8.38
C PRO A 112 -16.08 -6.31 7.63
N ASP A 113 -15.87 -6.40 6.32
CA ASP A 113 -16.39 -7.48 5.46
C ASP A 113 -15.59 -8.80 5.61
N VAL A 114 -15.50 -9.31 6.84
CA VAL A 114 -14.78 -10.56 7.18
C VAL A 114 -15.72 -11.70 7.61
N PHE A 115 -16.95 -11.37 7.98
CA PHE A 115 -17.89 -12.31 8.60
C PHE A 115 -18.32 -13.45 7.68
N ASP A 116 -18.33 -13.24 6.35
CA ASP A 116 -18.53 -14.30 5.35
C ASP A 116 -17.53 -15.46 5.50
N GLY A 117 -16.30 -15.15 5.93
CA GLY A 117 -15.24 -16.13 6.17
C GLY A 117 -15.21 -16.67 7.60
N MET A 118 -16.00 -16.12 8.52
CA MET A 118 -16.07 -16.51 9.94
C MET A 118 -17.27 -17.42 10.22
N GLN A 119 -17.50 -18.42 9.37
CA GLN A 119 -18.67 -19.33 9.43
C GLN A 119 -18.84 -20.14 10.73
N HIS A 120 -17.84 -20.12 11.61
CA HIS A 120 -17.87 -20.77 12.91
C HIS A 120 -18.54 -19.90 14.00
N VAL A 121 -18.69 -18.59 13.76
CA VAL A 121 -19.36 -17.69 14.71
C VAL A 121 -20.86 -17.80 14.55
N HIS A 122 -21.54 -18.17 15.61
CA HIS A 122 -23.00 -18.31 15.70
C HIS A 122 -23.65 -17.19 16.50
N TYR A 123 -22.89 -16.55 17.40
CA TYR A 123 -23.36 -15.45 18.24
C TYR A 123 -22.48 -14.22 18.05
N LEU A 124 -23.09 -13.11 17.61
CA LEU A 124 -22.42 -11.83 17.45
C LEU A 124 -23.13 -10.77 18.30
N SER A 125 -22.45 -10.24 19.30
CA SER A 125 -22.90 -9.10 20.10
C SER A 125 -22.33 -7.82 19.52
N ILE A 126 -23.22 -6.90 19.13
CA ILE A 126 -22.87 -5.58 18.58
C ILE A 126 -23.65 -4.46 19.29
N ASP A 127 -24.25 -4.77 20.44
CA ASP A 127 -25.00 -3.83 21.26
C ASP A 127 -24.13 -2.70 21.80
N ASN A 128 -24.76 -1.58 22.14
CA ASN A 128 -24.09 -0.40 22.69
C ASN A 128 -22.96 0.13 21.78
N ASN A 129 -23.24 0.19 20.49
CA ASN A 129 -22.42 0.81 19.45
C ASN A 129 -23.22 1.92 18.73
N TYR A 130 -22.65 2.51 17.68
CA TYR A 130 -23.22 3.63 16.90
C TYR A 130 -23.68 3.22 15.49
N PHE A 131 -24.11 1.98 15.31
CA PHE A 131 -24.69 1.52 14.04
C PHE A 131 -25.98 2.28 13.73
N SER A 132 -25.97 3.11 12.68
CA SER A 132 -27.16 3.80 12.18
C SER A 132 -28.05 2.90 11.33
N GLU A 133 -27.47 1.84 10.77
CA GLU A 133 -28.12 0.85 9.93
C GLU A 133 -27.74 -0.56 10.39
N ILE A 134 -28.61 -1.53 10.10
CA ILE A 134 -28.30 -2.94 10.34
C ILE A 134 -27.15 -3.34 9.38
N PRO A 135 -26.05 -3.93 9.89
CA PRO A 135 -24.94 -4.36 9.04
C PRO A 135 -25.37 -5.31 7.93
N ARG A 136 -24.87 -5.09 6.70
CA ARG A 136 -25.32 -5.81 5.48
C ARG A 136 -25.14 -7.32 5.51
N PHE A 137 -24.24 -7.85 6.34
CA PHE A 137 -24.06 -9.31 6.46
C PHE A 137 -25.15 -9.98 7.31
N LEU A 138 -26.01 -9.20 7.97
CA LEU A 138 -27.17 -9.70 8.74
C LEU A 138 -28.48 -9.68 7.93
N THR A 139 -28.47 -9.14 6.71
CA THR A 139 -29.64 -9.03 5.81
C THR A 139 -29.55 -10.01 4.67
#